data_AF-A0A7R9LM46-F1
#
_entry.id   AF-A0A7R9LM46-F1
#
_cell.length_a   1.000
_cell.length_b   1.000
_cell.length_c   1.000
_cell.angle_alpha   90.00
_cell.angle_beta   90.00
_cell.angle_gamma   90.00
#
_symmetry.space_group_name_H-M   'P 1'
#
loop_
_entity.id
_entity.type
_entity.pdbx_description
1 polymer ?
#
loop_
_entity_poly.entity_id
_entity_poly.type
_entity_poly.pdbx_seq_one_letter_code
_entity_poly.pdbx_strand_id
1 'polypeptide(L)'
;IGTVSVLFRQIVNESEIPDKNYEQWFGVLQQKLITAKEADNQTNNVWLMADDLGINGIVGMRLEPGGENFRYIFNMDSNSETNIDFNTKPYSDILANDLVANVIKGGKLGTYRHIKLPKDSDKVLSNEYFLNLGQTRDLAGLQCTGLSFHDVMLATGRIPSGPEVVFMDCTIGGEFAGRLAETGERVMGMESGRCFATSVYAATHTYAKIPDNWSINDAVSILSTYSTAYYGLIKAGRLRKGESILIHSAAGGVGQSAINICKHYECDIYVTVGNDEKKQFLINEYNIPENKIFNSRDILFKNQIMEATEGKGVDVVLNSLSGEKLDASYSCVANHGRFVEMGRFDMVQNKKLGMFDFVRNIDFISVVLDLVLLDYPDFLPEFYDWVHKNCTNGCVKPINQNVFPAAEAEKAFRYMTTGKHTGKIVIKTRDEETNRGPLKAVKPVPEMLVSAKTYFNPNKVYIITGGLGGFGLELIPWMQYFGARKFVVTSRS
;
A
#
# COMPACT_ATOMS: atom_id res chain seq x y z
N ILE A 1 -7.04 -1.17 -41.59
CA ILE A 1 -6.40 -0.58 -42.78
C ILE A 1 -5.87 0.78 -42.36
N GLY A 2 -4.55 0.91 -42.21
CA GLY A 2 -3.89 2.19 -41.94
C GLY A 2 -2.96 2.47 -43.11
N THR A 3 -3.26 3.51 -43.87
CA THR A 3 -2.54 3.86 -45.09
C THR A 3 -1.24 4.58 -44.72
N VAL A 4 -0.16 3.82 -44.54
CA VAL A 4 1.18 4.39 -44.30
C VAL A 4 1.76 4.78 -45.66
N SER A 5 1.66 6.06 -46.00
CA SER A 5 2.37 6.65 -47.13
C SER A 5 3.77 7.06 -46.66
N VAL A 6 4.80 6.57 -47.33
CA VAL A 6 6.20 7.00 -47.10
C VAL A 6 6.75 7.55 -48.39
N LEU A 7 7.33 8.75 -48.36
CA LEU A 7 7.89 9.44 -49.53
C LEU A 7 9.35 9.80 -49.26
N PHE A 8 10.25 9.26 -50.09
CA PHE A 8 11.69 9.54 -50.03
C PHE A 8 12.11 10.47 -51.16
N ARG A 9 13.09 11.32 -50.89
CA ARG A 9 13.81 12.11 -51.90
C ARG A 9 15.30 12.12 -51.52
N GLN A 10 16.18 11.66 -52.41
CA GLN A 10 17.63 11.84 -52.23
C GLN A 10 18.08 13.09 -52.98
N ILE A 11 19.14 13.76 -52.48
CA ILE A 11 19.93 14.67 -53.31
C ILE A 11 21.36 14.13 -53.39
N VAL A 12 21.81 13.88 -54.62
CA VAL A 12 22.98 14.48 -55.30
C VAL A 12 23.14 13.77 -56.66
N ASN A 13 23.02 14.54 -57.75
CA ASN A 13 23.47 14.29 -59.14
C ASN A 13 23.19 12.97 -59.89
N GLU A 14 22.49 11.98 -59.33
CA GLU A 14 21.95 10.85 -60.10
C GLU A 14 20.43 10.74 -59.95
N SER A 15 19.79 10.25 -61.01
CA SER A 15 18.35 10.39 -61.31
C SER A 15 17.40 10.07 -60.16
N GLU A 16 16.34 10.88 -60.04
CA GLU A 16 15.19 10.60 -59.16
C GLU A 16 14.68 9.16 -59.36
N ILE A 17 14.29 8.52 -58.26
CA ILE A 17 13.45 7.31 -58.28
C ILE A 17 12.05 7.77 -57.87
N PRO A 18 11.16 8.06 -58.83
CA PRO A 18 9.83 8.54 -58.53
C PRO A 18 8.89 7.37 -58.26
N ASP A 19 8.84 6.85 -57.02
CA ASP A 19 7.67 6.05 -56.62
C ASP A 19 7.36 6.06 -55.13
N LYS A 20 6.08 5.87 -54.82
CA LYS A 20 5.51 5.61 -53.48
C LYS A 20 5.72 4.14 -53.04
N ASN A 21 6.60 3.42 -53.72
CA ASN A 21 6.79 1.98 -53.55
C ASN A 21 7.96 1.67 -52.62
N TYR A 22 7.64 1.12 -51.44
CA TYR A 22 8.60 0.85 -50.38
C TYR A 22 9.77 -0.05 -50.83
N GLU A 23 9.50 -1.04 -51.66
CA GLU A 23 10.49 -2.07 -52.03
C GLU A 23 11.58 -1.51 -52.98
N GLN A 24 11.23 -0.53 -53.82
CA GLN A 24 12.14 0.01 -54.85
C GLN A 24 13.25 0.88 -54.26
N TRP A 25 12.90 1.88 -53.44
CA TRP A 25 13.90 2.79 -52.86
C TRP A 25 14.76 2.07 -51.81
N PHE A 26 14.19 1.12 -51.05
CA PHE A 26 14.93 0.37 -50.03
C PHE A 26 15.98 -0.54 -50.67
N GLY A 27 15.64 -1.24 -51.77
CA GLY A 27 16.59 -2.03 -52.54
C GLY A 27 17.74 -1.19 -53.12
N VAL A 28 17.45 0.01 -53.63
CA VAL A 28 18.49 0.93 -54.12
C VAL A 28 19.36 1.47 -52.98
N LEU A 29 18.77 1.81 -51.83
CA LEU A 29 19.54 2.23 -50.66
C LEU A 29 20.49 1.13 -50.18
N GLN A 30 20.03 -0.12 -50.09
CA GLN A 30 20.88 -1.26 -49.74
C GLN A 30 22.02 -1.45 -50.76
N GLN A 31 21.74 -1.39 -52.07
CA GLN A 31 22.79 -1.47 -53.10
C GLN A 31 23.82 -0.35 -52.95
N LYS A 32 23.38 0.92 -52.80
CA LYS A 32 24.29 2.07 -52.62
C LYS A 32 25.16 1.93 -51.35
N LEU A 33 24.61 1.43 -50.25
CA LEU A 33 25.35 1.20 -49.00
C LEU A 33 26.37 0.04 -49.13
N ILE A 34 26.02 -1.03 -49.85
CA ILE A 34 26.96 -2.13 -50.16
C ILE A 34 28.10 -1.62 -51.03
N THR A 35 27.82 -0.92 -52.13
CA THR A 35 28.85 -0.35 -53.01
C THR A 35 29.74 0.66 -52.29
N ALA A 36 29.17 1.52 -51.43
CA ALA A 36 29.94 2.46 -50.61
C ALA A 36 30.89 1.76 -49.64
N LYS A 37 30.48 0.61 -49.08
CA LYS A 37 31.29 -0.24 -48.21
C LYS A 37 32.39 -0.99 -48.96
N GLU A 38 32.08 -1.56 -50.13
CA GLU A 38 33.03 -2.34 -50.94
C GLU A 38 34.13 -1.49 -51.59
N ALA A 39 33.88 -0.18 -51.77
CA ALA A 39 34.84 0.75 -52.36
C ALA A 39 35.99 1.18 -51.41
N ASP A 40 35.98 0.76 -50.14
CA ASP A 40 36.95 1.10 -49.06
C ASP A 40 37.22 2.62 -48.86
N ASN A 41 36.42 3.47 -49.51
CA ASN A 41 36.54 4.91 -49.53
C ASN A 41 35.67 5.54 -48.43
N GLN A 42 36.31 6.00 -47.35
CA GLN A 42 35.70 6.72 -46.23
C GLN A 42 35.03 8.07 -46.61
N THR A 43 34.99 8.42 -47.90
CA THR A 43 34.50 9.70 -48.44
C THR A 43 33.13 9.62 -49.10
N ASN A 44 32.64 8.44 -49.47
CA ASN A 44 31.37 8.28 -50.17
C ASN A 44 30.21 8.08 -49.17
N ASN A 45 29.67 9.19 -48.65
CA ASN A 45 28.49 9.18 -47.79
C ASN A 45 27.19 9.11 -48.60
N VAL A 46 26.31 8.17 -48.24
CA VAL A 46 24.98 7.99 -48.84
C VAL A 46 23.97 8.80 -48.03
N TRP A 47 23.56 9.93 -48.59
CA TRP A 47 22.57 10.83 -47.99
C TRP A 47 21.14 10.44 -48.35
N LEU A 48 20.34 10.07 -47.35
CA LEU A 48 18.90 9.84 -47.49
C LEU A 48 18.13 11.04 -46.92
N MET A 49 17.22 11.62 -47.70
CA MET A 49 16.35 12.69 -47.20
C MET A 49 14.87 12.26 -47.17
N ALA A 50 14.21 12.63 -46.08
CA ALA A 50 12.77 12.51 -45.89
C ALA A 50 12.21 13.91 -45.64
N ASP A 51 11.28 14.32 -46.50
CA ASP A 51 10.67 15.66 -46.51
C ASP A 51 9.14 15.50 -46.33
N ASP A 52 8.76 14.81 -45.24
CA ASP A 52 7.37 14.47 -44.94
C ASP A 52 7.00 14.63 -43.45
N LEU A 53 5.70 14.79 -43.21
CA LEU A 53 5.09 14.75 -41.87
C LEU A 53 4.74 13.30 -41.45
N GLY A 54 5.37 12.30 -42.08
CA GLY A 54 4.95 10.90 -42.06
C GLY A 54 5.66 10.01 -41.04
N ILE A 55 5.22 8.75 -40.97
CA ILE A 55 5.92 7.69 -40.23
C ILE A 55 6.90 7.01 -41.20
N ASN A 56 8.11 7.56 -41.33
CA ASN A 56 9.11 7.10 -42.31
C ASN A 56 10.21 6.16 -41.75
N GLY A 57 10.30 6.00 -40.42
CA GLY A 57 11.21 5.04 -39.77
C GLY A 57 12.71 5.32 -39.89
N ILE A 58 13.12 6.46 -40.48
CA ILE A 58 14.49 6.75 -40.93
C ILE A 58 15.57 6.63 -39.83
N VAL A 59 15.18 6.85 -38.57
CA VAL A 59 16.06 6.78 -37.39
C VAL A 59 16.62 5.36 -37.14
N GLY A 60 15.94 4.31 -37.61
CA GLY A 60 16.35 2.92 -37.38
C GLY A 60 17.44 2.37 -38.32
N MET A 61 17.70 3.03 -39.45
CA MET A 61 18.40 2.40 -40.59
C MET A 61 19.92 2.24 -40.46
N ARG A 62 20.53 2.78 -39.38
CA ARG A 62 21.99 2.74 -39.18
C ARG A 62 22.56 1.33 -38.95
N LEU A 63 21.74 0.35 -38.59
CA LEU A 63 22.19 -1.00 -38.25
C LEU A 63 22.40 -1.93 -39.46
N GLU A 64 22.15 -1.44 -40.68
CA GLU A 64 22.35 -2.19 -41.92
C GLU A 64 23.84 -2.26 -42.35
N PRO A 65 24.25 -3.29 -43.14
CA PRO A 65 25.58 -3.35 -43.74
C PRO A 65 25.89 -2.10 -44.58
N GLY A 66 26.98 -1.39 -44.25
CA GLY A 66 27.34 -0.11 -44.88
C GLY A 66 26.76 1.13 -44.18
N GLY A 67 26.02 0.96 -43.06
CA GLY A 67 25.43 2.04 -42.27
C GLY A 67 26.40 3.06 -41.65
N GLU A 68 27.72 2.88 -41.80
CA GLU A 68 28.75 3.87 -41.44
C GLU A 68 28.82 5.01 -42.47
N ASN A 69 28.58 4.72 -43.75
CA ASN A 69 28.46 5.68 -44.84
C ASN A 69 27.07 6.34 -44.89
N PHE A 70 26.10 5.84 -44.13
CA PHE A 70 24.74 6.39 -44.11
C PHE A 70 24.70 7.76 -43.42
N ARG A 71 24.02 8.72 -44.06
CA ARG A 71 23.68 10.03 -43.51
C ARG A 71 22.19 10.27 -43.78
N TYR A 72 21.47 10.92 -42.86
CA TYR A 72 20.10 11.31 -43.15
C TYR A 72 19.76 12.76 -42.81
N ILE A 73 18.81 13.30 -43.57
CA ILE A 73 18.15 14.58 -43.33
C ILE A 73 16.64 14.32 -43.24
N PHE A 74 16.06 14.58 -42.08
CA PHE A 74 14.62 14.47 -41.86
C PHE A 74 14.04 15.87 -41.62
N ASN A 75 13.34 16.41 -42.61
CA ASN A 75 12.69 17.70 -42.53
C ASN A 75 11.21 17.53 -42.15
N MET A 76 10.85 17.92 -40.93
CA MET A 76 9.47 17.86 -40.43
C MET A 76 8.67 19.15 -40.67
N ASP A 77 9.25 20.16 -41.32
CA ASP A 77 8.59 21.45 -41.55
C ASP A 77 7.96 21.56 -42.95
N SER A 78 8.14 20.55 -43.81
CA SER A 78 7.69 20.58 -45.21
C SER A 78 6.22 20.21 -45.38
N ASN A 79 5.50 21.06 -46.10
CA ASN A 79 4.21 20.75 -46.75
C ASN A 79 4.41 20.47 -48.26
N SER A 80 5.51 19.80 -48.63
CA SER A 80 5.89 19.29 -49.96
C SER A 80 6.44 20.25 -51.02
N GLU A 81 6.61 21.55 -50.72
CA GLU A 81 7.12 22.58 -51.67
C GLU A 81 8.42 23.29 -51.26
N THR A 82 9.17 22.80 -50.26
CA THR A 82 10.51 23.33 -49.97
C THR A 82 11.52 22.92 -51.05
N ASN A 83 11.92 23.87 -51.91
CA ASN A 83 13.11 23.68 -52.76
C ASN A 83 14.36 23.58 -51.87
N ILE A 84 15.06 22.45 -51.98
CA ILE A 84 16.22 22.12 -51.14
C ILE A 84 17.49 22.59 -51.84
N ASP A 85 18.15 23.61 -51.30
CA ASP A 85 19.42 24.13 -51.81
C ASP A 85 20.54 23.93 -50.78
N PHE A 86 21.49 23.05 -51.12
CA PHE A 86 22.68 22.74 -50.31
C PHE A 86 23.69 23.87 -50.20
N ASN A 87 23.55 24.92 -51.00
CA ASN A 87 24.33 26.15 -50.86
C ASN A 87 23.73 27.11 -49.81
N THR A 88 22.52 26.79 -49.28
CA THR A 88 21.81 27.61 -48.28
C THR A 88 21.74 26.92 -46.93
N LYS A 89 21.60 27.71 -45.86
CA LYS A 89 21.35 27.18 -44.51
C LYS A 89 19.90 26.69 -44.40
N PRO A 90 19.63 25.55 -43.73
CA PRO A 90 20.58 24.77 -42.92
C PRO A 90 21.38 23.72 -43.69
N TYR A 91 21.07 23.45 -44.96
CA TYR A 91 21.65 22.32 -45.72
C TYR A 91 23.16 22.42 -45.95
N SER A 92 23.68 23.64 -46.16
CA SER A 92 25.13 23.91 -46.22
C SER A 92 25.86 23.51 -44.94
N ASP A 93 25.25 23.82 -43.80
CA ASP A 93 25.80 23.49 -42.47
C ASP A 93 25.69 21.98 -42.21
N ILE A 94 24.64 21.32 -42.68
CA ILE A 94 24.47 19.86 -42.57
C ILE A 94 25.60 19.12 -43.28
N LEU A 95 25.90 19.45 -44.55
CA LEU A 95 26.99 18.81 -45.29
C LEU A 95 28.35 19.10 -44.65
N ALA A 96 28.59 20.35 -44.23
CA ALA A 96 29.87 20.75 -43.64
C ALA A 96 30.17 20.06 -42.30
N ASN A 97 29.15 19.72 -41.51
CA ASN A 97 29.31 19.02 -40.22
C ASN A 97 29.27 17.48 -40.33
N ASP A 98 28.92 16.93 -41.50
CA ASP A 98 28.82 15.48 -41.80
C ASP A 98 28.13 14.62 -40.72
N LEU A 99 27.07 15.15 -40.08
CA LEU A 99 26.38 14.45 -39.01
C LEU A 99 25.55 13.28 -39.57
N VAL A 100 25.66 12.11 -38.96
CA VAL A 100 24.88 10.90 -39.32
C VAL A 100 23.36 11.12 -39.29
N ALA A 101 22.91 11.95 -38.36
CA ALA A 101 21.51 12.27 -38.14
C ALA A 101 21.30 13.78 -38.19
N ASN A 102 20.38 14.25 -39.02
CA ASN A 102 19.98 15.64 -39.12
C ASN A 102 18.47 15.71 -39.12
N VAL A 103 17.89 16.44 -38.18
CA VAL A 103 16.44 16.64 -38.07
C VAL A 103 16.16 18.14 -38.10
N ILE A 104 15.31 18.59 -39.01
CA ILE A 104 14.86 19.98 -39.11
C ILE A 104 13.44 20.06 -38.52
N LYS A 105 13.26 20.95 -37.53
CA LYS A 105 11.96 21.24 -36.89
C LYS A 105 11.86 22.69 -36.45
N GLY A 106 10.78 23.38 -36.82
CA GLY A 106 10.57 24.81 -36.59
C GLY A 106 11.71 25.67 -37.16
N GLY A 107 12.27 25.28 -38.31
CA GLY A 107 13.43 25.91 -38.94
C GLY A 107 14.77 25.65 -38.23
N LYS A 108 14.82 24.75 -37.24
CA LYS A 108 16.02 24.47 -36.43
C LYS A 108 16.56 23.08 -36.71
N LEU A 109 17.88 23.01 -36.92
CA LEU A 109 18.64 21.76 -37.03
C LEU A 109 18.87 21.15 -35.64
N GLY A 110 18.68 19.83 -35.52
CA GLY A 110 18.89 19.06 -34.30
C GLY A 110 18.95 17.55 -34.55
N THR A 111 18.83 16.77 -33.48
CA THR A 111 18.84 15.30 -33.52
C THR A 111 17.92 14.72 -32.45
N TYR A 112 17.35 13.53 -32.70
CA TYR A 112 16.76 12.74 -31.62
C TYR A 112 17.85 12.23 -30.68
N ARG A 113 17.66 12.43 -29.37
CA ARG A 113 18.60 12.01 -28.32
C ARG A 113 17.84 11.33 -27.19
N HIS A 114 18.38 10.21 -26.72
CA HIS A 114 17.91 9.56 -25.51
C HIS A 114 18.35 10.37 -24.29
N ILE A 115 17.39 10.89 -23.53
CA ILE A 115 17.63 11.62 -22.28
C ILE A 115 17.26 10.69 -21.12
N LYS A 116 18.14 10.59 -20.12
CA LYS A 116 17.84 9.84 -18.91
C LYS A 116 16.75 10.57 -18.11
N LEU A 117 15.62 9.90 -17.86
CA LEU A 117 14.57 10.45 -17.01
C LEU A 117 15.12 10.74 -15.59
N PRO A 118 14.73 11.86 -14.95
CA PRO A 118 15.05 12.13 -13.56
C PRO A 118 14.57 11.01 -12.63
N LYS A 119 15.25 10.82 -11.48
CA LYS A 119 14.87 9.77 -10.49
C LYS A 119 13.43 9.89 -9.98
N ASP A 120 12.89 11.10 -10.00
CA ASP A 120 11.58 11.46 -9.47
C ASP A 120 10.58 11.78 -10.60
N SER A 121 10.82 11.31 -11.83
CA SER A 121 9.95 11.58 -12.99
C SER A 121 8.56 10.96 -12.89
N ASP A 122 8.37 10.02 -11.97
CA ASP A 122 7.10 9.41 -11.61
C ASP A 122 6.33 10.19 -10.53
N LYS A 123 6.95 11.18 -9.87
CA LYS A 123 6.33 11.89 -8.76
C LYS A 123 5.40 13.00 -9.23
N VAL A 124 4.21 13.06 -8.62
CA VAL A 124 3.17 14.05 -8.87
C VAL A 124 2.72 14.67 -7.54
N LEU A 125 2.26 15.92 -7.58
CA LEU A 125 1.51 16.48 -6.46
C LEU A 125 0.07 15.92 -6.51
N SER A 126 -0.40 15.41 -5.38
CA SER A 126 -1.77 14.90 -5.25
C SER A 126 -2.32 15.16 -3.85
N ASN A 127 -3.61 15.48 -3.78
CA ASN A 127 -4.42 15.48 -2.56
C ASN A 127 -5.11 14.12 -2.31
N GLU A 128 -5.07 13.20 -3.28
CA GLU A 128 -5.48 11.81 -3.14
C GLU A 128 -4.24 10.91 -3.12
N TYR A 129 -3.96 10.28 -1.97
CA TYR A 129 -2.80 9.40 -1.82
C TYR A 129 -3.05 8.25 -0.86
N PHE A 130 -2.26 7.19 -1.05
CA PHE A 130 -2.17 6.02 -0.20
C PHE A 130 -0.73 5.91 0.28
N LEU A 131 -0.51 5.55 1.54
CA LEU A 131 0.79 5.10 2.04
C LEU A 131 1.00 3.65 1.59
N ASN A 132 1.14 3.49 0.27
CA ASN A 132 1.21 2.25 -0.49
C ASN A 132 0.13 1.21 -0.08
N LEU A 133 -0.99 1.02 -0.76
CA LEU A 133 -1.47 1.21 -2.15
C LEU A 133 -3.02 0.99 -2.12
N GLY A 134 -3.75 0.80 -3.24
CA GLY A 134 -5.21 0.72 -3.13
C GLY A 134 -6.04 0.18 -4.30
N GLN A 135 -7.36 0.44 -4.22
CA GLN A 135 -8.21 0.84 -5.36
C GLN A 135 -9.48 1.53 -4.83
N THR A 136 -10.06 2.46 -5.61
CA THR A 136 -11.17 3.35 -5.20
C THR A 136 -12.51 3.03 -5.86
N ARG A 137 -13.59 3.18 -5.07
CA ARG A 137 -14.96 3.60 -5.45
C ARG A 137 -15.79 3.77 -4.19
N ASP A 138 -16.58 4.84 -4.12
CA ASP A 138 -17.27 5.42 -2.95
C ASP A 138 -16.31 5.73 -1.77
N LEU A 139 -16.49 6.89 -1.13
CA LEU A 139 -15.42 7.51 -0.34
C LEU A 139 -15.90 7.99 1.04
N ALA A 140 -15.28 7.47 2.10
CA ALA A 140 -15.12 8.19 3.35
C ALA A 140 -13.82 9.01 3.28
N GLY A 141 -13.89 10.31 3.54
CA GLY A 141 -12.72 11.18 3.63
C GLY A 141 -12.00 10.95 4.96
N LEU A 142 -10.85 10.30 4.91
CA LEU A 142 -10.10 9.91 6.09
C LEU A 142 -9.43 11.10 6.76
N GLN A 143 -9.39 11.06 8.09
CA GLN A 143 -8.71 12.05 8.93
C GLN A 143 -7.62 11.40 9.76
N CYS A 144 -7.87 10.19 10.26
CA CYS A 144 -6.95 9.41 11.06
C CYS A 144 -7.06 7.92 10.77
N THR A 145 -5.93 7.23 10.90
CA THR A 145 -5.77 5.78 10.70
C THR A 145 -4.97 5.24 11.86
N GLY A 146 -5.39 4.10 12.42
CA GLY A 146 -4.66 3.46 13.50
C GLY A 146 -3.51 2.62 12.97
N LEU A 147 -2.35 2.70 13.64
CA LEU A 147 -1.26 1.75 13.43
C LEU A 147 -1.41 0.61 14.45
N SER A 148 -1.32 -0.62 13.96
CA SER A 148 -1.35 -1.86 14.74
C SER A 148 -0.02 -2.60 14.64
N PHE A 149 0.22 -3.52 15.57
CA PHE A 149 1.40 -4.38 15.52
C PHE A 149 1.39 -5.32 14.30
N HIS A 150 0.19 -5.67 13.79
CA HIS A 150 0.02 -6.48 12.58
C HIS A 150 0.62 -5.79 11.35
N ASP A 151 0.33 -4.50 11.16
CA ASP A 151 0.89 -3.69 10.07
C ASP A 151 2.43 -3.69 10.05
N VAL A 152 3.02 -3.61 11.25
CA VAL A 152 4.48 -3.62 11.41
C VAL A 152 5.07 -5.01 11.15
N MET A 153 4.39 -6.09 11.55
CA MET A 153 4.85 -7.46 11.25
C MET A 153 4.77 -7.79 9.76
N LEU A 154 3.72 -7.31 9.05
CA LEU A 154 3.63 -7.37 7.59
C LEU A 154 4.72 -6.54 6.93
N ALA A 155 4.84 -5.25 7.28
CA ALA A 155 5.82 -4.34 6.68
C ALA A 155 7.30 -4.75 6.94
N THR A 156 7.56 -5.54 7.98
CA THR A 156 8.89 -6.12 8.25
C THR A 156 9.08 -7.55 7.73
N GLY A 157 8.08 -8.14 7.06
CA GLY A 157 8.12 -9.50 6.53
C GLY A 157 8.22 -10.60 7.59
N ARG A 158 7.86 -10.30 8.85
CA ARG A 158 7.95 -11.25 9.99
C ARG A 158 6.76 -12.19 10.07
N ILE A 159 5.63 -11.81 9.49
CA ILE A 159 4.51 -12.71 9.20
C ILE A 159 4.23 -12.65 7.70
N PRO A 160 3.88 -13.77 7.05
CA PRO A 160 3.43 -13.74 5.67
C PRO A 160 2.06 -13.06 5.58
N SER A 161 1.79 -12.39 4.45
CA SER A 161 0.42 -12.07 4.05
C SER A 161 -0.37 -13.39 3.91
N GLY A 162 -1.60 -13.43 4.42
CA GLY A 162 -2.48 -14.58 4.30
C GLY A 162 -2.85 -14.92 2.84
N PRO A 163 -3.40 -16.12 2.58
CA PRO A 163 -3.81 -16.53 1.22
C PRO A 163 -4.91 -15.63 0.63
N GLU A 164 -5.76 -15.02 1.46
CA GLU A 164 -6.81 -14.08 1.03
C GLU A 164 -6.27 -12.76 0.48
N VAL A 165 -5.07 -12.34 0.90
CA VAL A 165 -4.48 -11.04 0.56
C VAL A 165 -3.52 -11.11 -0.64
N VAL A 166 -3.42 -12.27 -1.31
CA VAL A 166 -2.54 -12.50 -2.49
C VAL A 166 -2.84 -11.56 -3.67
N PHE A 167 -4.07 -11.05 -3.78
CA PHE A 167 -4.46 -10.09 -4.81
C PHE A 167 -4.54 -8.64 -4.31
N MET A 168 -4.09 -8.36 -3.08
CA MET A 168 -4.13 -7.03 -2.48
C MET A 168 -2.73 -6.40 -2.46
N ASP A 169 -2.56 -5.41 -3.34
CA ASP A 169 -1.40 -4.53 -3.51
C ASP A 169 -0.96 -3.81 -2.22
N CYS A 170 -1.84 -3.79 -1.21
CA CYS A 170 -1.63 -3.26 0.13
C CYS A 170 -2.45 -4.07 1.13
N THR A 171 -1.78 -4.50 2.20
CA THR A 171 -2.31 -5.34 3.28
C THR A 171 -2.24 -4.64 4.64
N ILE A 172 -1.87 -3.36 4.66
CA ILE A 172 -1.64 -2.57 5.88
C ILE A 172 -2.70 -1.47 6.06
N GLY A 173 -2.97 -1.13 7.32
CA GLY A 173 -3.97 -0.16 7.75
C GLY A 173 -5.35 -0.78 7.79
N GLY A 174 -5.72 -1.38 8.94
CA GLY A 174 -6.99 -2.10 9.11
C GLY A 174 -8.13 -1.30 9.78
N GLU A 175 -7.93 -0.02 10.08
CA GLU A 175 -8.92 0.79 10.82
C GLU A 175 -8.83 2.28 10.48
N PHE A 176 -9.95 3.00 10.56
CA PHE A 176 -10.01 4.40 10.18
C PHE A 176 -11.04 5.22 10.97
N ALA A 177 -10.86 6.53 10.98
CA ALA A 177 -11.91 7.48 11.31
C ALA A 177 -11.82 8.73 10.43
N GLY A 178 -12.98 9.33 10.16
CA GLY A 178 -13.11 10.47 9.26
C GLY A 178 -14.56 10.87 9.08
N ARG A 179 -14.91 11.28 7.85
CA ARG A 179 -16.28 11.69 7.50
C ARG A 179 -16.75 11.03 6.21
N LEU A 180 -18.02 10.66 6.14
CA LEU A 180 -18.66 10.26 4.88
C LEU A 180 -18.65 11.43 3.90
N ALA A 181 -18.29 11.20 2.63
CA ALA A 181 -18.22 12.28 1.64
C ALA A 181 -19.60 12.89 1.32
N GLU A 182 -20.66 12.08 1.36
CA GLU A 182 -22.03 12.50 0.99
C GLU A 182 -22.73 13.32 2.08
N THR A 183 -22.57 12.93 3.35
CA THR A 183 -23.28 13.53 4.50
C THR A 183 -22.41 14.39 5.40
N GLY A 184 -21.09 14.22 5.33
CA GLY A 184 -20.11 14.81 6.26
C GLY A 184 -20.22 14.31 7.70
N GLU A 185 -21.00 13.25 7.95
CA GLU A 185 -21.14 12.63 9.26
C GLU A 185 -19.84 11.96 9.70
N ARG A 186 -19.50 12.08 10.99
CA ARG A 186 -18.29 11.51 11.58
C ARG A 186 -18.46 10.00 11.78
N VAL A 187 -17.57 9.21 11.17
CA VAL A 187 -17.61 7.74 11.18
C VAL A 187 -16.26 7.14 11.54
N MET A 188 -16.32 5.96 12.16
CA MET A 188 -15.18 5.10 12.49
C MET A 188 -15.45 3.71 11.95
N GLY A 189 -14.43 3.04 11.40
CA GLY A 189 -14.63 1.76 10.70
C GLY A 189 -13.37 0.90 10.60
N MET A 190 -13.55 -0.37 10.25
CA MET A 190 -12.47 -1.36 10.10
C MET A 190 -12.56 -2.06 8.75
N GLU A 191 -11.40 -2.26 8.12
CA GLU A 191 -11.29 -2.91 6.80
C GLU A 191 -10.11 -3.88 6.81
N SER A 192 -10.05 -4.81 5.86
CA SER A 192 -8.94 -5.78 5.76
C SER A 192 -7.60 -5.16 5.32
N GLY A 193 -7.54 -3.85 5.09
CA GLY A 193 -6.34 -3.11 4.70
C GLY A 193 -6.68 -1.77 4.02
N ARG A 194 -5.65 -1.07 3.52
CA ARG A 194 -5.74 0.18 2.73
C ARG A 194 -6.21 1.42 3.49
N CYS A 195 -6.45 1.36 4.80
CA CYS A 195 -6.87 2.53 5.57
C CYS A 195 -5.77 3.58 5.75
N PHE A 196 -4.49 3.30 5.47
CA PHE A 196 -3.44 4.34 5.44
C PHE A 196 -3.55 5.18 4.16
N ALA A 197 -4.61 5.97 4.06
CA ALA A 197 -5.00 6.70 2.85
C ALA A 197 -5.67 8.04 3.18
N THR A 198 -5.83 8.89 2.17
CA THR A 198 -6.63 10.13 2.24
C THR A 198 -8.13 9.87 2.20
N SER A 199 -8.53 8.74 1.63
CA SER A 199 -9.91 8.28 1.53
C SER A 199 -9.95 6.76 1.46
N VAL A 200 -11.04 6.17 1.94
CA VAL A 200 -11.27 4.71 1.90
C VAL A 200 -12.67 4.42 1.39
N TYR A 201 -12.82 3.30 0.70
CA TYR A 201 -14.13 2.69 0.52
C TYR A 201 -14.43 1.82 1.72
N ALA A 202 -15.57 2.03 2.34
CA ALA A 202 -16.05 1.21 3.44
C ALA A 202 -17.50 0.79 3.16
N ALA A 203 -17.79 -0.49 3.30
CA ALA A 203 -19.15 -0.99 3.17
C ALA A 203 -20.00 -0.53 4.38
N THR A 204 -21.31 -0.44 4.22
CA THR A 204 -22.20 0.12 5.28
C THR A 204 -22.20 -0.66 6.60
N HIS A 205 -21.71 -1.90 6.61
CA HIS A 205 -21.56 -2.73 7.81
C HIS A 205 -20.16 -2.64 8.45
N THR A 206 -19.17 -2.04 7.77
CA THR A 206 -17.77 -1.95 8.23
C THR A 206 -17.46 -0.64 8.97
N TYR A 207 -18.45 0.24 9.14
CA TYR A 207 -18.32 1.48 9.91
C TYR A 207 -19.57 1.80 10.75
N ALA A 208 -19.38 2.63 11.76
CA ALA A 208 -20.44 3.21 12.56
C ALA A 208 -20.18 4.70 12.87
N LYS A 209 -21.20 5.38 13.40
CA LYS A 209 -21.11 6.78 13.81
C LYS A 209 -20.15 6.94 15.00
N ILE A 210 -19.37 8.02 15.01
CA ILE A 210 -18.56 8.38 16.18
C ILE A 210 -19.45 8.96 17.28
N PRO A 211 -19.39 8.47 18.54
CA PRO A 211 -20.05 9.09 19.69
C PRO A 211 -19.76 10.60 19.80
N ASP A 212 -20.79 11.41 20.08
CA ASP A 212 -20.69 12.87 19.96
C ASP A 212 -19.60 13.51 20.87
N ASN A 213 -19.33 12.89 22.02
CA ASN A 213 -18.30 13.30 22.96
C ASN A 213 -16.86 12.99 22.50
N TRP A 214 -16.64 12.02 21.63
CA TRP A 214 -15.30 11.61 21.18
C TRP A 214 -14.75 12.53 20.08
N SER A 215 -13.44 12.72 20.06
CA SER A 215 -12.73 13.20 18.86
C SER A 215 -12.58 12.08 17.82
N ILE A 216 -12.10 12.43 16.64
CA ILE A 216 -11.77 11.45 15.60
C ILE A 216 -10.58 10.58 16.00
N ASN A 217 -9.58 11.15 16.69
CA ASN A 217 -8.43 10.36 17.16
C ASN A 217 -8.87 9.37 18.27
N ASP A 218 -9.78 9.79 19.13
CA ASP A 218 -10.38 8.95 20.17
C ASP A 218 -11.08 7.75 19.57
N ALA A 219 -11.88 7.96 18.52
CA ALA A 219 -12.56 6.87 17.81
C ALA A 219 -11.59 5.85 17.23
N VAL A 220 -10.50 6.29 16.56
CA VAL A 220 -9.43 5.38 16.08
C VAL A 220 -8.78 4.60 17.21
N SER A 221 -8.66 5.18 18.41
CA SER A 221 -8.05 4.50 19.56
C SER A 221 -8.80 3.26 20.02
N ILE A 222 -10.08 3.13 19.66
CA ILE A 222 -11.00 2.05 20.08
C ILE A 222 -10.98 0.84 19.15
N LEU A 223 -10.81 1.04 17.84
CA LEU A 223 -11.25 0.09 16.80
C LEU A 223 -10.58 -1.28 16.91
N SER A 224 -9.31 -1.43 16.48
CA SER A 224 -8.63 -2.73 16.51
C SER A 224 -8.37 -3.23 17.95
N THR A 225 -8.38 -2.33 18.92
CA THR A 225 -7.96 -2.58 20.30
C THR A 225 -9.09 -3.18 21.13
N TYR A 226 -10.29 -2.56 21.09
CA TYR A 226 -11.48 -3.11 21.73
C TYR A 226 -12.11 -4.23 20.92
N SER A 227 -12.06 -4.26 19.59
CA SER A 227 -12.61 -5.41 18.84
C SER A 227 -11.85 -6.70 19.17
N THR A 228 -10.51 -6.64 19.24
CA THR A 228 -9.67 -7.75 19.71
C THR A 228 -10.00 -8.13 21.16
N ALA A 229 -10.06 -7.16 22.08
CA ALA A 229 -10.33 -7.43 23.50
C ALA A 229 -11.76 -7.93 23.76
N TYR A 230 -12.76 -7.41 23.03
CA TYR A 230 -14.16 -7.82 23.09
C TYR A 230 -14.33 -9.25 22.56
N TYR A 231 -13.77 -9.56 21.39
CA TYR A 231 -13.83 -10.92 20.87
C TYR A 231 -13.08 -11.89 21.79
N GLY A 232 -11.85 -11.55 22.18
CA GLY A 232 -11.00 -12.40 23.01
C GLY A 232 -11.56 -12.64 24.41
N LEU A 233 -12.07 -11.61 25.10
CA LEU A 233 -12.55 -11.75 26.48
C LEU A 233 -14.04 -12.08 26.57
N ILE A 234 -14.91 -11.42 25.81
CA ILE A 234 -16.37 -11.55 25.97
C ILE A 234 -16.91 -12.71 25.13
N LYS A 235 -16.58 -12.75 23.83
CA LYS A 235 -17.11 -13.77 22.91
C LYS A 235 -16.46 -15.14 23.11
N ALA A 236 -15.14 -15.20 22.98
CA ALA A 236 -14.40 -16.46 23.02
C ALA A 236 -14.00 -16.85 24.45
N GLY A 237 -13.37 -15.93 25.20
CA GLY A 237 -12.93 -16.13 26.58
C GLY A 237 -14.06 -16.16 27.63
N ARG A 238 -15.28 -15.75 27.26
CA ARG A 238 -16.49 -15.83 28.12
C ARG A 238 -16.25 -15.30 29.55
N LEU A 239 -15.52 -14.19 29.66
CA LEU A 239 -15.11 -13.56 30.91
C LEU A 239 -16.32 -13.24 31.78
N ARG A 240 -16.24 -13.58 33.06
CA ARG A 240 -17.31 -13.38 34.04
C ARG A 240 -16.91 -12.35 35.09
N LYS A 241 -17.93 -11.78 35.72
CA LYS A 241 -17.75 -10.81 36.80
C LYS A 241 -16.94 -11.42 37.95
N GLY A 242 -15.91 -10.71 38.40
CA GLY A 242 -15.06 -11.12 39.53
C GLY A 242 -14.01 -12.20 39.23
N GLU A 243 -13.84 -12.64 37.98
CA GLU A 243 -12.76 -13.58 37.61
C GLU A 243 -11.38 -12.93 37.68
N SER A 244 -10.35 -13.72 38.00
CA SER A 244 -8.96 -13.27 37.94
C SER A 244 -8.39 -13.36 36.52
N ILE A 245 -7.64 -12.35 36.09
CA ILE A 245 -7.09 -12.26 34.74
C ILE A 245 -5.64 -11.79 34.71
N LEU A 246 -4.82 -12.43 33.88
CA LEU A 246 -3.49 -11.95 33.49
C LEU A 246 -3.54 -11.28 32.11
N ILE A 247 -3.21 -9.99 32.04
CA ILE A 247 -3.15 -9.23 30.79
C ILE A 247 -1.68 -8.93 30.45
N HIS A 248 -1.16 -9.54 29.39
CA HIS A 248 0.20 -9.28 28.93
C HIS A 248 0.32 -7.99 28.11
N SER A 249 1.50 -7.37 28.17
CA SER A 249 1.82 -6.11 27.47
C SER A 249 0.82 -4.98 27.75
N ALA A 250 0.34 -4.90 29.00
CA ALA A 250 -0.90 -4.20 29.36
C ALA A 250 -0.92 -2.69 29.07
N ALA A 251 0.25 -2.04 28.98
CA ALA A 251 0.36 -0.64 28.58
C ALA A 251 0.21 -0.39 27.06
N GLY A 252 0.13 -1.43 26.24
CA GLY A 252 -0.20 -1.34 24.81
C GLY A 252 -1.70 -1.23 24.54
N GLY A 253 -2.09 -1.00 23.28
CA GLY A 253 -3.48 -0.70 22.91
C GLY A 253 -4.52 -1.72 23.37
N VAL A 254 -4.36 -3.00 22.98
CA VAL A 254 -5.29 -4.08 23.37
C VAL A 254 -5.29 -4.28 24.89
N GLY A 255 -4.13 -4.19 25.54
CA GLY A 255 -4.00 -4.34 26.99
C GLY A 255 -4.79 -3.31 27.78
N GLN A 256 -4.77 -2.05 27.35
CA GLN A 256 -5.56 -0.98 27.95
C GLN A 256 -7.07 -1.17 27.74
N SER A 257 -7.49 -1.58 26.54
CA SER A 257 -8.89 -1.93 26.25
C SER A 257 -9.36 -3.09 27.12
N ALA A 258 -8.53 -4.13 27.27
CA ALA A 258 -8.78 -5.26 28.15
C ALA A 258 -8.91 -4.82 29.62
N ILE A 259 -8.05 -3.92 30.13
CA ILE A 259 -8.18 -3.38 31.50
C ILE A 259 -9.53 -2.69 31.70
N ASN A 260 -9.99 -1.86 30.74
CA ASN A 260 -11.28 -1.16 30.89
C ASN A 260 -12.47 -2.13 30.94
N ILE A 261 -12.46 -3.15 30.07
CA ILE A 261 -13.46 -4.24 30.10
C ILE A 261 -13.39 -4.97 31.45
N CYS A 262 -12.21 -5.41 31.87
CA CYS A 262 -12.04 -6.19 33.11
C CYS A 262 -12.43 -5.39 34.36
N LYS A 263 -12.16 -4.08 34.39
CA LYS A 263 -12.63 -3.18 35.46
C LYS A 263 -14.15 -3.07 35.52
N HIS A 264 -14.82 -2.96 34.38
CA HIS A 264 -16.28 -2.93 34.32
C HIS A 264 -16.90 -4.26 34.79
N TYR A 265 -16.21 -5.38 34.55
CA TYR A 265 -16.56 -6.70 35.06
C TYR A 265 -16.02 -6.96 36.48
N GLU A 266 -15.48 -5.97 37.19
CA GLU A 266 -14.94 -6.11 38.56
C GLU A 266 -13.95 -7.28 38.72
N CYS A 267 -13.22 -7.61 37.65
CA CYS A 267 -12.23 -8.69 37.61
C CYS A 267 -11.00 -8.37 38.47
N ASP A 268 -10.31 -9.42 38.94
CA ASP A 268 -9.03 -9.24 39.62
C ASP A 268 -7.88 -9.21 38.60
N ILE A 269 -7.28 -8.04 38.42
CA ILE A 269 -6.40 -7.76 37.28
C ILE A 269 -4.92 -7.86 37.68
N TYR A 270 -4.22 -8.79 37.04
CA TYR A 270 -2.77 -8.94 37.03
C TYR A 270 -2.24 -8.54 35.65
N VAL A 271 -1.09 -7.87 35.58
CA VAL A 271 -0.57 -7.33 34.31
C VAL A 271 0.93 -7.52 34.16
N THR A 272 1.42 -7.53 32.91
CA THR A 272 2.86 -7.39 32.64
C THR A 272 3.21 -6.20 31.76
N VAL A 273 4.35 -5.56 32.05
CA VAL A 273 4.89 -4.39 31.34
C VAL A 273 6.39 -4.52 31.09
N GLY A 274 6.89 -3.80 30.08
CA GLY A 274 8.28 -3.90 29.65
C GLY A 274 9.27 -2.98 30.39
N ASN A 275 8.82 -1.93 31.09
CA ASN A 275 9.68 -0.98 31.80
C ASN A 275 8.92 -0.23 32.90
N ASP A 276 9.66 0.47 33.77
CA ASP A 276 9.09 1.20 34.91
C ASP A 276 8.21 2.39 34.50
N GLU A 277 8.51 3.07 33.38
CA GLU A 277 7.65 4.11 32.81
C GLU A 277 6.23 3.58 32.56
N LYS A 278 6.13 2.38 31.98
CA LYS A 278 4.84 1.71 31.72
C LYS A 278 4.19 1.18 33.00
N LYS A 279 4.96 0.77 34.00
CA LYS A 279 4.45 0.42 35.33
C LYS A 279 3.80 1.63 35.99
N GLN A 280 4.50 2.76 36.08
CA GLN A 280 3.98 4.00 36.64
C GLN A 280 2.75 4.51 35.88
N PHE A 281 2.73 4.39 34.55
CA PHE A 281 1.55 4.69 33.75
C PHE A 281 0.33 3.84 34.16
N LEU A 282 0.46 2.52 34.35
CA LEU A 282 -0.66 1.67 34.78
C LEU A 282 -1.10 1.92 36.24
N ILE A 283 -0.18 2.30 37.13
CA ILE A 283 -0.53 2.74 38.48
C ILE A 283 -1.36 4.02 38.40
N ASN A 284 -0.90 5.03 37.66
CA ASN A 284 -1.51 6.37 37.67
C ASN A 284 -2.81 6.49 36.85
N GLU A 285 -2.87 5.90 35.64
CA GLU A 285 -4.05 5.98 34.77
C GLU A 285 -5.10 4.90 35.10
N TYR A 286 -4.63 3.72 35.53
CA TYR A 286 -5.47 2.55 35.74
C TYR A 286 -5.57 2.10 37.21
N ASN A 287 -4.95 2.77 38.18
CA ASN A 287 -5.02 2.41 39.60
C ASN A 287 -4.71 0.93 39.86
N ILE A 288 -3.87 0.31 39.02
CA ILE A 288 -3.47 -1.09 39.20
C ILE A 288 -2.45 -1.14 40.34
N PRO A 289 -2.68 -1.93 41.41
CA PRO A 289 -1.74 -2.04 42.52
C PRO A 289 -0.36 -2.49 42.05
N GLU A 290 0.70 -1.90 42.61
CA GLU A 290 2.09 -2.19 42.23
C GLU A 290 2.44 -3.68 42.35
N ASN A 291 1.90 -4.37 43.36
CA ASN A 291 2.08 -5.81 43.58
C ASN A 291 1.35 -6.71 42.57
N LYS A 292 0.60 -6.14 41.62
CA LYS A 292 -0.04 -6.87 40.50
C LYS A 292 0.56 -6.51 39.13
N ILE A 293 1.68 -5.78 39.10
CA ILE A 293 2.40 -5.38 37.89
C ILE A 293 3.78 -6.07 37.81
N PHE A 294 3.94 -6.99 36.86
CA PHE A 294 5.17 -7.78 36.69
C PHE A 294 5.92 -7.45 35.38
N ASN A 295 7.14 -7.98 35.24
CA ASN A 295 7.98 -7.75 34.07
C ASN A 295 7.54 -8.63 32.87
N SER A 296 7.47 -8.07 31.67
CA SER A 296 7.20 -8.80 30.42
C SER A 296 8.47 -9.19 29.65
N ARG A 297 9.67 -8.83 30.14
CA ARG A 297 10.95 -9.08 29.46
C ARG A 297 11.58 -10.44 29.79
N ASP A 298 11.25 -11.02 30.93
CA ASP A 298 11.69 -12.35 31.37
C ASP A 298 10.48 -13.28 31.61
N ILE A 299 10.69 -14.42 32.27
CA ILE A 299 9.65 -15.40 32.66
C ILE A 299 9.34 -15.39 34.17
N LEU A 300 9.96 -14.49 34.95
CA LEU A 300 9.85 -14.47 36.41
C LEU A 300 8.43 -14.12 36.88
N PHE A 301 7.67 -13.42 36.02
CA PHE A 301 6.25 -13.14 36.23
C PHE A 301 5.45 -14.41 36.58
N LYS A 302 5.82 -15.59 36.06
CA LYS A 302 5.13 -16.85 36.40
C LYS A 302 5.17 -17.10 37.91
N ASN A 303 6.36 -17.08 38.51
CA ASN A 303 6.50 -17.39 39.93
C ASN A 303 5.81 -16.31 40.78
N GLN A 304 5.93 -15.04 40.39
CA GLN A 304 5.31 -13.91 41.08
C GLN A 304 3.78 -13.94 41.03
N ILE A 305 3.19 -14.37 39.91
CA ILE A 305 1.73 -14.55 39.77
C ILE A 305 1.27 -15.76 40.58
N MET A 306 1.99 -16.88 40.54
CA MET A 306 1.65 -18.05 41.35
C MET A 306 1.73 -17.73 42.85
N GLU A 307 2.70 -16.94 43.29
CA GLU A 307 2.78 -16.43 44.67
C GLU A 307 1.60 -15.49 44.99
N ALA A 308 1.34 -14.49 44.14
CA ALA A 308 0.25 -13.53 44.32
C ALA A 308 -1.18 -14.12 44.13
N THR A 309 -1.29 -15.39 43.72
CA THR A 309 -2.54 -16.15 43.60
C THR A 309 -2.56 -17.40 44.49
N GLU A 310 -1.67 -17.49 45.49
CA GLU A 310 -1.58 -18.61 46.46
C GLU A 310 -1.48 -20.00 45.81
N GLY A 311 -0.83 -20.08 44.65
CA GLY A 311 -0.66 -21.28 43.85
C GLY A 311 -1.85 -21.64 42.94
N LYS A 312 -2.94 -20.86 42.95
CA LYS A 312 -4.12 -21.09 42.12
C LYS A 312 -3.87 -20.81 40.63
N GLY A 313 -3.10 -19.76 40.32
CA GLY A 313 -3.08 -19.16 38.99
C GLY A 313 -4.31 -18.27 38.73
N VAL A 314 -4.49 -17.83 37.48
CA VAL A 314 -5.57 -16.92 37.05
C VAL A 314 -6.63 -17.62 36.20
N ASP A 315 -7.88 -17.20 36.31
CA ASP A 315 -9.03 -17.80 35.62
C ASP A 315 -9.04 -17.51 34.10
N VAL A 316 -8.41 -16.41 33.67
CA VAL A 316 -8.19 -16.05 32.26
C VAL A 316 -6.76 -15.54 32.05
N VAL A 317 -6.12 -15.90 30.94
CA VAL A 317 -4.87 -15.27 30.47
C VAL A 317 -5.12 -14.67 29.09
N LEU A 318 -4.84 -13.38 28.92
CA LEU A 318 -4.85 -12.70 27.62
C LEU A 318 -3.40 -12.53 27.14
N ASN A 319 -2.94 -13.45 26.28
CA ASN A 319 -1.55 -13.53 25.86
C ASN A 319 -1.25 -12.80 24.53
N SER A 320 -0.07 -12.21 24.49
CA SER A 320 0.57 -11.63 23.31
C SER A 320 2.09 -11.86 23.28
N LEU A 321 2.62 -12.71 24.18
CA LEU A 321 4.04 -13.04 24.32
C LEU A 321 4.34 -14.37 23.65
N SER A 322 5.57 -14.55 23.18
CA SER A 322 5.99 -15.71 22.39
C SER A 322 7.09 -16.55 23.03
N GLY A 323 7.33 -17.74 22.49
CA GLY A 323 8.41 -18.63 22.93
C GLY A 323 8.24 -19.11 24.37
N GLU A 324 9.30 -19.14 25.17
CA GLU A 324 9.27 -19.58 26.58
C GLU A 324 8.31 -18.76 27.45
N LYS A 325 8.01 -17.52 27.05
CA LYS A 325 7.04 -16.68 27.77
C LYS A 325 5.62 -17.19 27.60
N LEU A 326 5.25 -17.67 26.41
CA LEU A 326 3.96 -18.33 26.18
C LEU A 326 3.83 -19.54 27.11
N ASP A 327 4.87 -20.36 27.24
CA ASP A 327 4.85 -21.54 28.12
C ASP A 327 4.74 -21.16 29.60
N ALA A 328 5.41 -20.08 30.00
CA ALA A 328 5.32 -19.50 31.34
C ALA A 328 3.90 -18.94 31.62
N SER A 329 3.30 -18.23 30.67
CA SER A 329 1.93 -17.71 30.73
C SER A 329 0.90 -18.82 30.78
N TYR A 330 1.06 -19.87 29.97
CA TYR A 330 0.18 -21.05 29.94
C TYR A 330 0.20 -21.81 31.28
N SER A 331 1.38 -21.87 31.91
CA SER A 331 1.52 -22.39 33.28
C SER A 331 0.76 -21.58 34.35
N CYS A 332 0.39 -20.32 34.08
CA CYS A 332 -0.30 -19.46 35.04
C CYS A 332 -1.84 -19.62 35.00
N VAL A 333 -2.38 -20.40 34.06
CA VAL A 333 -3.82 -20.64 33.94
C VAL A 333 -4.28 -21.50 35.11
N ALA A 334 -5.34 -21.10 35.82
CA ALA A 334 -5.96 -21.87 36.90
C ALA A 334 -6.75 -23.09 36.37
N ASN A 335 -7.18 -23.98 37.27
CA ASN A 335 -8.13 -25.04 36.92
C ASN A 335 -9.43 -24.43 36.37
N HIS A 336 -9.99 -24.99 35.30
CA HIS A 336 -11.12 -24.44 34.53
C HIS A 336 -10.84 -23.06 33.88
N GLY A 337 -9.58 -22.62 33.84
CA GLY A 337 -9.19 -21.35 33.25
C GLY A 337 -9.16 -21.36 31.73
N ARG A 338 -9.09 -20.15 31.12
CA ARG A 338 -9.02 -19.99 29.66
C ARG A 338 -7.77 -19.22 29.24
N PHE A 339 -7.01 -19.79 28.32
CA PHE A 339 -5.86 -19.14 27.71
C PHE A 339 -6.25 -18.56 26.35
N VAL A 340 -6.28 -17.24 26.25
CA VAL A 340 -6.67 -16.48 25.05
C VAL A 340 -5.41 -15.98 24.36
N GLU A 341 -5.00 -16.66 23.28
CA GLU A 341 -3.80 -16.37 22.52
C GLU A 341 -4.09 -15.44 21.34
N MET A 342 -3.46 -14.27 21.31
CA MET A 342 -3.56 -13.28 20.21
C MET A 342 -2.28 -13.22 19.36
N GLY A 343 -1.19 -13.84 19.80
CA GLY A 343 0.13 -13.82 19.17
C GLY A 343 0.25 -14.84 18.03
N ARG A 344 0.40 -14.35 16.79
CA ARG A 344 0.55 -15.24 15.61
C ARG A 344 1.92 -15.91 15.47
N PHE A 345 2.94 -15.45 16.19
CA PHE A 345 4.32 -15.88 15.94
C PHE A 345 4.50 -17.40 16.15
N ASP A 346 4.14 -17.91 17.33
CA ASP A 346 4.25 -19.35 17.63
C ASP A 346 3.23 -20.19 16.85
N MET A 347 2.05 -19.62 16.51
CA MET A 347 1.05 -20.27 15.65
C MET A 347 1.61 -20.56 14.25
N VAL A 348 2.18 -19.55 13.59
CA VAL A 348 2.74 -19.66 12.23
C VAL A 348 3.97 -20.57 12.21
N GLN A 349 4.71 -20.66 13.31
CA GLN A 349 5.82 -21.61 13.47
C GLN A 349 5.38 -23.03 13.84
N ASN A 350 4.07 -23.30 13.99
CA ASN A 350 3.53 -24.59 14.44
C ASN A 350 4.19 -25.09 15.74
N LYS A 351 4.35 -24.19 16.73
CA LYS A 351 4.93 -24.54 18.03
C LYS A 351 4.05 -25.59 18.73
N LYS A 352 4.70 -26.60 19.31
CA LYS A 352 4.03 -27.66 20.08
C LYS A 352 3.52 -27.13 21.42
N LEU A 353 2.25 -27.39 21.73
CA LEU A 353 1.65 -27.15 23.04
C LEU A 353 1.64 -28.44 23.88
N GLY A 354 1.86 -28.31 25.19
CA GLY A 354 1.84 -29.44 26.13
C GLY A 354 0.41 -29.89 26.44
N MET A 355 0.08 -31.14 26.08
CA MET A 355 -1.27 -31.69 26.29
C MET A 355 -1.61 -32.00 27.76
N PHE A 356 -0.61 -32.08 28.65
CA PHE A 356 -0.83 -32.48 30.05
C PHE A 356 -1.73 -31.49 30.82
N ASP A 357 -1.58 -30.19 30.59
CA ASP A 357 -2.35 -29.17 31.32
C ASP A 357 -3.87 -29.24 31.08
N PHE A 358 -4.33 -29.82 29.97
CA PHE A 358 -5.76 -29.99 29.69
C PHE A 358 -6.48 -30.91 30.71
N VAL A 359 -5.76 -31.73 31.50
CA VAL A 359 -6.38 -32.48 32.62
C VAL A 359 -6.97 -31.56 33.70
N ARG A 360 -6.57 -30.27 33.70
CA ARG A 360 -7.09 -29.22 34.58
C ARG A 360 -8.35 -28.54 34.03
N ASN A 361 -8.96 -29.11 32.98
CA ASN A 361 -10.15 -28.64 32.27
C ASN A 361 -10.00 -27.21 31.71
N ILE A 362 -8.81 -26.86 31.22
CA ILE A 362 -8.54 -25.53 30.65
C ILE A 362 -8.93 -25.44 29.17
N ASP A 363 -9.35 -24.26 28.73
CA ASP A 363 -9.51 -23.95 27.30
C ASP A 363 -8.23 -23.29 26.76
N PHE A 364 -7.79 -23.67 25.55
CA PHE A 364 -6.82 -22.88 24.77
C PHE A 364 -7.53 -22.31 23.53
N ILE A 365 -7.53 -20.98 23.42
CA ILE A 365 -8.39 -20.23 22.50
C ILE A 365 -7.49 -19.35 21.63
N SER A 366 -7.46 -19.63 20.32
CA SER A 366 -6.80 -18.76 19.34
C SER A 366 -7.71 -17.62 18.92
N VAL A 367 -7.20 -16.39 18.94
CA VAL A 367 -7.91 -15.17 18.51
C VAL A 367 -7.19 -14.56 17.31
N VAL A 368 -7.77 -14.75 16.13
CA VAL A 368 -7.27 -14.25 14.85
C VAL A 368 -8.33 -13.31 14.27
N LEU A 369 -8.29 -12.03 14.66
CA LEU A 369 -9.37 -11.08 14.36
C LEU A 369 -9.66 -10.95 12.85
N ASP A 370 -8.66 -10.98 11.97
CA ASP A 370 -8.87 -10.85 10.52
C ASP A 370 -9.80 -11.95 9.97
N LEU A 371 -9.68 -13.20 10.47
CA LEU A 371 -10.58 -14.29 10.11
C LEU A 371 -12.00 -14.05 10.64
N VAL A 372 -12.13 -13.46 11.84
CA VAL A 372 -13.44 -13.07 12.38
C VAL A 372 -14.11 -12.02 11.50
N LEU A 373 -13.34 -11.04 11.02
CA LEU A 373 -13.84 -9.99 10.12
C LEU A 373 -14.22 -10.50 8.72
N LEU A 374 -13.52 -11.54 8.24
CA LEU A 374 -13.82 -12.18 6.95
C LEU A 374 -15.04 -13.11 7.03
N ASP A 375 -15.06 -14.00 8.03
CA ASP A 375 -16.03 -15.10 8.10
C ASP A 375 -17.38 -14.68 8.72
N TYR A 376 -17.39 -13.63 9.56
CA TYR A 376 -18.58 -13.20 10.32
C TYR A 376 -18.92 -11.72 10.02
N PRO A 377 -19.63 -11.41 8.91
CA PRO A 377 -19.93 -10.03 8.51
C PRO A 377 -20.74 -9.25 9.55
N ASP A 378 -21.54 -9.94 10.38
CA ASP A 378 -22.33 -9.34 11.46
C ASP A 378 -21.50 -8.94 12.70
N PHE A 379 -20.22 -9.34 12.79
CA PHE A 379 -19.36 -9.04 13.94
C PHE A 379 -19.11 -7.53 14.11
N LEU A 380 -18.86 -6.80 13.02
CA LEU A 380 -18.61 -5.35 13.10
C LEU A 380 -19.86 -4.58 13.53
N PRO A 381 -21.06 -4.79 12.93
CA PRO A 381 -22.30 -4.23 13.45
C PRO A 381 -22.54 -4.54 14.93
N GLU A 382 -22.38 -5.79 15.37
CA GLU A 382 -22.55 -6.15 16.79
C GLU A 382 -21.52 -5.44 17.70
N PHE A 383 -20.26 -5.37 17.28
CA PHE A 383 -19.19 -4.70 18.00
C PHE A 383 -19.48 -3.20 18.15
N TYR A 384 -19.94 -2.52 17.10
CA TYR A 384 -20.30 -1.09 17.17
C TYR A 384 -21.51 -0.86 18.07
N ASP A 385 -22.52 -1.72 17.98
CA ASP A 385 -23.68 -1.71 18.89
C ASP A 385 -23.24 -1.88 20.36
N TRP A 386 -22.30 -2.79 20.62
CA TRP A 386 -21.72 -2.99 21.94
C TRP A 386 -20.91 -1.78 22.39
N VAL A 387 -20.10 -1.17 21.53
CA VAL A 387 -19.36 0.08 21.82
C VAL A 387 -20.32 1.22 22.18
N HIS A 388 -21.38 1.44 21.40
CA HIS A 388 -22.37 2.48 21.69
C HIS A 388 -23.12 2.27 23.01
N LYS A 389 -23.42 1.01 23.38
CA LYS A 389 -24.04 0.66 24.67
C LYS A 389 -23.10 0.85 25.86
N ASN A 390 -21.77 0.82 25.62
CA ASN A 390 -20.74 0.77 26.67
C ASN A 390 -19.81 2.00 26.72
N CYS A 391 -20.02 3.00 25.85
CA CYS A 391 -19.23 4.24 25.88
C CYS A 391 -19.64 5.22 27.00
N THR A 392 -20.80 4.99 27.63
CA THR A 392 -21.35 5.84 28.71
C THR A 392 -21.15 5.25 30.11
N ASN A 393 -20.93 3.94 30.23
CA ASN A 393 -20.79 3.23 31.51
C ASN A 393 -19.31 2.98 31.93
N GLY A 394 -18.36 3.55 31.20
CA GLY A 394 -16.91 3.45 31.46
C GLY A 394 -16.24 2.16 30.99
N CYS A 395 -16.99 1.18 30.47
CA CYS A 395 -16.43 -0.06 29.91
C CYS A 395 -15.63 0.20 28.62
N VAL A 396 -16.13 1.09 27.76
CA VAL A 396 -15.40 1.55 26.56
C VAL A 396 -15.06 3.03 26.71
N LYS A 397 -13.78 3.33 26.93
CA LYS A 397 -13.23 4.70 26.89
C LYS A 397 -12.06 4.81 25.90
N PRO A 398 -11.86 5.99 25.26
CA PRO A 398 -10.67 6.25 24.47
C PRO A 398 -9.40 5.96 25.27
N ILE A 399 -8.42 5.32 24.63
CA ILE A 399 -7.12 5.03 25.24
C ILE A 399 -6.11 6.09 24.82
N ASN A 400 -4.96 6.15 25.51
CA ASN A 400 -3.94 7.16 25.20
C ASN A 400 -3.40 6.97 23.76
N GLN A 401 -3.08 8.08 23.09
CA GLN A 401 -2.71 8.10 21.68
C GLN A 401 -1.36 8.81 21.47
N ASN A 402 -0.55 8.29 20.55
CA ASN A 402 0.64 8.95 20.02
C ASN A 402 0.32 9.33 18.57
N VAL A 403 0.10 10.63 18.32
CA VAL A 403 -0.34 11.12 17.01
C VAL A 403 0.86 11.56 16.18
N PHE A 404 1.01 10.98 14.99
CA PHE A 404 2.01 11.37 13.99
C PHE A 404 1.29 11.92 12.75
N PRO A 405 1.77 13.01 12.13
CA PRO A 405 1.24 13.44 10.83
C PRO A 405 1.60 12.42 9.74
N ALA A 406 0.80 12.36 8.66
CA ALA A 406 1.01 11.40 7.56
C ALA A 406 2.42 11.47 6.92
N ALA A 407 3.02 12.67 6.85
CA ALA A 407 4.39 12.88 6.39
C ALA A 407 5.47 12.22 7.29
N GLU A 408 5.11 11.83 8.51
CA GLU A 408 5.98 11.14 9.48
C GLU A 408 5.60 9.66 9.67
N ALA A 409 4.84 9.06 8.74
CA ALA A 409 4.45 7.65 8.83
C ALA A 409 5.66 6.71 9.07
N GLU A 410 6.81 6.94 8.42
CA GLU A 410 8.02 6.14 8.70
C GLU A 410 8.46 6.23 10.17
N LYS A 411 8.39 7.43 10.77
CA LYS A 411 8.70 7.61 12.20
C LYS A 411 7.70 6.89 13.09
N ALA A 412 6.41 6.88 12.74
CA ALA A 412 5.38 6.12 13.47
C ALA A 412 5.66 4.60 13.45
N PHE A 413 5.95 4.03 12.26
CA PHE A 413 6.32 2.61 12.12
C PHE A 413 7.59 2.27 12.93
N ARG A 414 8.64 3.09 12.82
CA ARG A 414 9.88 2.91 13.62
C ARG A 414 9.65 3.10 15.12
N TYR A 415 8.77 4.01 15.53
CA TYR A 415 8.44 4.21 16.94
C TYR A 415 7.72 2.98 17.50
N MET A 416 6.82 2.37 16.73
CA MET A 416 6.17 1.12 17.13
C MET A 416 7.16 -0.01 17.35
N THR A 417 8.13 -0.23 16.45
CA THR A 417 9.12 -1.32 16.58
C THR A 417 10.01 -1.21 17.82
N THR A 418 10.21 -0.01 18.38
CA THR A 418 10.95 0.15 19.65
C THR A 418 10.24 -0.45 20.87
N GLY A 419 8.93 -0.72 20.77
CA GLY A 419 8.10 -1.14 21.90
C GLY A 419 7.97 -0.11 23.02
N LYS A 420 8.43 1.13 22.85
CA LYS A 420 8.36 2.20 23.87
C LYS A 420 6.96 2.83 23.99
N HIS A 421 6.20 2.86 22.91
CA HIS A 421 4.86 3.45 22.86
C HIS A 421 3.90 2.87 23.92
N THR A 422 3.03 3.71 24.46
CA THR A 422 1.86 3.34 25.26
C THR A 422 0.58 3.58 24.44
N GLY A 423 -0.42 2.73 24.58
CA GLY A 423 -1.71 2.89 23.92
C GLY A 423 -1.65 2.74 22.40
N LYS A 424 -2.37 3.60 21.67
CA LYS A 424 -2.47 3.57 20.20
C LYS A 424 -1.43 4.50 19.55
N ILE A 425 -0.94 4.13 18.37
CA ILE A 425 -0.27 5.08 17.46
C ILE A 425 -1.29 5.44 16.37
N VAL A 426 -1.48 6.73 16.13
CA VAL A 426 -2.44 7.27 15.16
C VAL A 426 -1.68 8.04 14.09
N ILE A 427 -1.88 7.68 12.83
CA ILE A 427 -1.38 8.44 11.68
C ILE A 427 -2.50 9.38 11.22
N LYS A 428 -2.22 10.68 11.23
CA LYS A 428 -3.18 11.75 10.98
C LYS A 428 -2.96 12.38 9.61
N THR A 429 -3.94 12.26 8.73
CA THR A 429 -3.96 12.86 7.39
C THR A 429 -4.56 14.27 7.39
N ARG A 430 -5.48 14.57 8.31
CA ARG A 430 -6.14 15.89 8.42
C ARG A 430 -6.48 16.25 9.86
N ASP A 431 -6.51 17.56 10.17
CA ASP A 431 -7.09 18.06 11.41
C ASP A 431 -8.61 17.78 11.51
N GLU A 432 -9.10 17.51 12.73
CA GLU A 432 -10.54 17.50 13.00
C GLU A 432 -11.07 18.95 12.95
N GLU A 433 -12.20 19.14 12.28
CA GLU A 433 -12.87 20.43 12.23
C GLU A 433 -13.49 20.77 13.58
N THR A 434 -13.49 22.05 13.97
CA THR A 434 -14.05 22.52 15.25
C THR A 434 -15.53 22.18 15.42
N ASN A 435 -16.27 22.09 14.32
CA ASN A 435 -17.65 21.60 14.30
C ASN A 435 -17.69 20.06 14.16
N ARG A 436 -18.15 19.39 15.22
CA ARG A 436 -18.32 17.93 15.29
C ARG A 436 -19.62 17.41 14.64
N GLY A 437 -20.55 18.29 14.26
CA GLY A 437 -21.75 17.91 13.50
C GLY A 437 -21.45 17.53 12.04
N PRO A 438 -22.48 17.12 11.28
CA PRO A 438 -22.37 16.88 9.83
C PRO A 438 -21.93 18.14 9.07
N LEU A 439 -21.13 17.97 8.02
CA LEU A 439 -20.58 19.05 7.20
C LEU A 439 -20.99 18.91 5.74
N LYS A 440 -21.45 20.00 5.11
CA LYS A 440 -21.81 20.02 3.67
C LYS A 440 -20.60 19.86 2.73
N ALA A 441 -19.42 20.21 3.21
CA ALA A 441 -18.16 20.07 2.50
C ALA A 441 -17.06 19.80 3.51
N VAL A 442 -16.16 18.90 3.15
CA VAL A 442 -15.04 18.46 3.98
C VAL A 442 -13.79 19.22 3.54
N LYS A 443 -12.90 19.60 4.46
CA LYS A 443 -11.65 20.29 4.09
C LYS A 443 -10.79 19.38 3.20
N PRO A 444 -10.21 19.89 2.10
CA PRO A 444 -9.32 19.11 1.26
C PRO A 444 -8.08 18.68 2.06
N VAL A 445 -7.54 17.51 1.72
CA VAL A 445 -6.26 17.04 2.28
C VAL A 445 -5.12 17.87 1.67
N PRO A 446 -4.07 18.22 2.44
CA PRO A 446 -2.88 18.88 1.89
C PRO A 446 -2.27 18.06 0.75
N GLU A 447 -1.85 18.74 -0.32
CA GLU A 447 -1.13 18.09 -1.42
C GLU A 447 0.22 17.54 -0.94
N MET A 448 0.53 16.31 -1.36
CA MET A 448 1.82 15.68 -1.12
C MET A 448 2.45 15.23 -2.43
N LEU A 449 3.78 15.24 -2.48
CA LEU A 449 4.55 14.70 -3.60
C LEU A 449 4.60 13.17 -3.48
N VAL A 450 3.93 12.47 -4.39
CA VAL A 450 3.71 11.01 -4.34
C VAL A 450 4.06 10.35 -5.67
N SER A 451 4.52 9.10 -5.63
CA SER A 451 4.75 8.31 -6.85
C SER A 451 3.43 7.97 -7.55
N ALA A 452 3.31 8.33 -8.82
CA ALA A 452 2.15 8.00 -9.63
C ALA A 452 2.10 6.50 -9.95
N LYS A 453 0.93 5.88 -9.75
CA LYS A 453 0.65 4.51 -10.18
C LYS A 453 -0.55 4.49 -11.11
N THR A 454 -0.43 3.76 -12.22
CA THR A 454 -1.50 3.63 -13.21
C THR A 454 -2.56 2.65 -12.73
N TYR A 455 -3.81 3.10 -12.69
CA TYR A 455 -4.98 2.24 -12.50
C TYR A 455 -5.90 2.33 -13.72
N PHE A 456 -6.56 1.22 -14.02
CA PHE A 456 -7.47 1.08 -15.15
C PHE A 456 -8.92 1.22 -14.67
N ASN A 457 -9.74 1.92 -15.45
CA ASN A 457 -11.15 2.09 -15.15
C ASN A 457 -11.91 0.82 -15.58
N PRO A 458 -12.53 0.07 -14.64
CA PRO A 458 -13.22 -1.20 -14.95
C PRO A 458 -14.41 -1.02 -15.91
N ASN A 459 -14.89 0.20 -16.11
CA ASN A 459 -16.01 0.47 -17.01
C ASN A 459 -15.54 0.61 -18.47
N LYS A 460 -14.26 0.95 -18.73
CA LYS A 460 -13.67 1.11 -20.07
C LYS A 460 -13.27 -0.24 -20.68
N VAL A 461 -13.10 -0.24 -22.01
CA VAL A 461 -12.63 -1.40 -22.80
C VAL A 461 -11.19 -1.15 -23.25
N TYR A 462 -10.33 -2.16 -23.11
CA TYR A 462 -8.91 -2.10 -23.43
C TYR A 462 -8.58 -3.00 -24.62
N ILE A 463 -8.15 -2.39 -25.73
CA ILE A 463 -7.83 -3.11 -26.97
C ILE A 463 -6.33 -3.43 -27.00
N ILE A 464 -5.97 -4.70 -27.15
CA ILE A 464 -4.58 -5.19 -27.17
C ILE A 464 -4.35 -5.98 -28.45
N THR A 465 -3.70 -5.35 -29.42
CA THR A 465 -3.39 -5.95 -30.72
C THR A 465 -2.21 -6.91 -30.62
N GLY A 466 -2.36 -8.15 -31.08
CA GLY A 466 -1.35 -9.19 -30.90
C GLY A 466 -1.25 -9.71 -29.45
N GLY A 467 -2.27 -9.46 -28.62
CA GLY A 467 -2.22 -9.73 -27.17
C GLY A 467 -2.23 -11.20 -26.75
N LEU A 468 -2.34 -12.15 -27.69
CA LEU A 468 -2.09 -13.58 -27.43
C LEU A 468 -0.60 -13.97 -27.56
N GLY A 469 0.28 -13.04 -27.97
CA GLY A 469 1.73 -13.23 -27.87
C GLY A 469 2.22 -13.09 -26.42
N GLY A 470 3.42 -13.60 -26.13
CA GLY A 470 3.94 -13.70 -24.75
C GLY A 470 3.89 -12.41 -23.93
N PHE A 471 4.23 -11.25 -24.51
CA PHE A 471 4.12 -9.96 -23.81
C PHE A 471 2.66 -9.59 -23.48
N GLY A 472 1.72 -9.91 -24.36
CA GLY A 472 0.29 -9.67 -24.13
C GLY A 472 -0.28 -10.54 -23.02
N LEU A 473 0.19 -11.79 -22.92
CA LEU A 473 -0.18 -12.72 -21.85
C LEU A 473 0.31 -12.28 -20.46
N GLU A 474 1.36 -11.45 -20.37
CA GLU A 474 1.80 -10.80 -19.11
C GLU A 474 1.11 -9.45 -18.88
N LEU A 475 0.93 -8.66 -19.95
CA LEU A 475 0.28 -7.35 -19.90
C LEU A 475 -1.18 -7.45 -19.45
N ILE A 476 -1.94 -8.46 -19.91
CA ILE A 476 -3.37 -8.62 -19.57
C ILE A 476 -3.57 -8.87 -18.07
N PRO A 477 -2.91 -9.86 -17.42
CA PRO A 477 -2.96 -10.03 -15.97
C PRO A 477 -2.52 -8.80 -15.19
N TRP A 478 -1.45 -8.11 -15.62
CA TRP A 478 -1.01 -6.86 -14.99
C TRP A 478 -2.09 -5.77 -15.09
N MET A 479 -2.68 -5.55 -16.26
CA MET A 479 -3.78 -4.59 -16.43
C MET A 479 -5.02 -4.99 -15.62
N GLN A 480 -5.33 -6.28 -15.55
CA GLN A 480 -6.45 -6.81 -14.77
C GLN A 480 -6.23 -6.58 -13.27
N TYR A 481 -5.03 -6.84 -12.77
CA TYR A 481 -4.62 -6.53 -11.40
C TYR A 481 -4.83 -5.04 -11.09
N PHE A 482 -4.44 -4.14 -12.01
CA PHE A 482 -4.63 -2.70 -11.88
C PHE A 482 -6.04 -2.17 -12.21
N GLY A 483 -7.03 -3.03 -12.41
CA GLY A 483 -8.45 -2.65 -12.50
C GLY A 483 -9.14 -2.83 -13.84
N ALA A 484 -8.43 -3.26 -14.89
CA ALA A 484 -9.07 -3.53 -16.17
C ALA A 484 -10.01 -4.74 -16.03
N ARG A 485 -11.21 -4.65 -16.62
CA ARG A 485 -12.22 -5.71 -16.56
C ARG A 485 -12.78 -6.11 -17.92
N LYS A 486 -12.49 -5.33 -18.97
CA LYS A 486 -13.02 -5.54 -20.33
C LYS A 486 -11.88 -5.40 -21.33
N PHE A 487 -11.60 -6.46 -22.07
CA PHE A 487 -10.51 -6.52 -23.03
C PHE A 487 -11.03 -6.91 -24.41
N VAL A 488 -10.40 -6.36 -25.45
CA VAL A 488 -10.52 -6.86 -26.83
C VAL A 488 -9.12 -7.25 -27.27
N VAL A 489 -8.86 -8.55 -27.33
CA VAL A 489 -7.55 -9.11 -27.67
C VAL A 489 -7.61 -9.62 -29.09
N THR A 490 -6.67 -9.21 -29.95
CA THR A 490 -6.62 -9.70 -31.34
C THR A 490 -5.39 -10.59 -31.57
N SER A 491 -5.58 -11.65 -32.36
CA SER A 491 -4.53 -12.45 -32.97
C SER A 491 -4.84 -12.65 -34.46
N ARG A 492 -3.85 -13.11 -35.23
CA ARG A 492 -3.99 -13.46 -36.66
C ARG A 492 -4.11 -14.97 -36.91
N SER A 493 -3.82 -15.77 -35.87
CA SER A 493 -3.82 -17.24 -35.84
C SER A 493 -5.20 -17.80 -35.54
#